data_AF-A0A6P0Q684-F1
#
_entry.id   AF-A0A6P0Q684-F1
#
_cell.length_a   1.000
_cell.length_b   1.000
_cell.length_c   1.000
_cell.angle_alpha   90.00
_cell.angle_beta   90.00
_cell.angle_gamma   90.00
#
_symmetry.space_group_name_H-M   'P 1'
#
loop_
_entity.id
_entity.type
_entity.pdbx_description
1 polymer ?
#
loop_
_entity_poly.entity_id
_entity_poly.type
_entity_poly.pdbx_seq_one_letter_code
_entity_poly.pdbx_strand_id
1 'polypeptide(L)'
;MDRKIQNWNKFCQYYSGDLYGIWTRYSSAGEVIESWRCIRSFRPTADCSKIHQQNHYTYANDKTETKIFGPYKQPITTGLFLDNGFSWGSTNVKSGSTFFSDICLRYENSRATAIAKYDESGSLKRFTVFPEHLGHFVNVPAIPPTHQISSDWQGTLQTITPDWQISPPVVSSWQPLDDLRGSQSPKAPRIYTGDEGQ
;
A
#
# COMPACT_ATOMS: atom_id res chain seq x y z
N MET A 1 -15.67 -16.20 -13.13
CA MET A 1 -14.43 -16.51 -12.38
C MET A 1 -14.54 -15.86 -11.01
N ASP A 2 -14.13 -16.54 -9.94
CA ASP A 2 -14.23 -16.03 -8.56
C ASP A 2 -13.42 -14.72 -8.40
N ARG A 3 -14.06 -13.66 -7.86
CA ARG A 3 -13.45 -12.34 -7.66
C ARG A 3 -12.23 -12.40 -6.74
N LYS A 4 -12.23 -13.28 -5.73
CA LYS A 4 -11.09 -13.50 -4.84
C LYS A 4 -9.88 -14.04 -5.60
N ILE A 5 -10.15 -14.97 -6.53
CA ILE A 5 -9.13 -15.57 -7.39
C ILE A 5 -8.60 -14.53 -8.39
N GLN A 6 -9.46 -13.67 -8.94
CA GLN A 6 -9.02 -12.57 -9.80
C GLN A 6 -8.12 -11.58 -9.07
N ASN A 7 -8.47 -11.19 -7.83
CA ASN A 7 -7.64 -10.34 -6.99
C ASN A 7 -6.28 -10.97 -6.70
N TRP A 8 -6.25 -12.26 -6.37
CA TRP A 8 -5.01 -13.02 -6.18
C TRP A 8 -4.15 -13.06 -7.45
N ASN A 9 -4.76 -13.30 -8.61
CA ASN A 9 -4.04 -13.33 -9.88
C ASN A 9 -3.37 -11.97 -10.18
N LYS A 10 -3.97 -10.85 -9.78
CA LYS A 10 -3.33 -9.52 -9.89
C LYS A 10 -2.10 -9.41 -8.99
N PHE A 11 -2.11 -9.98 -7.78
CA PHE A 11 -0.91 -10.06 -6.93
C PHE A 11 0.20 -10.84 -7.67
N CYS A 12 -0.10 -12.04 -8.14
CA CYS A 12 0.83 -12.86 -8.92
C CYS A 12 1.43 -12.10 -10.11
N GLN A 13 0.57 -11.48 -10.92
CA GLN A 13 0.93 -10.90 -12.21
C GLN A 13 1.68 -9.58 -12.10
N TYR A 14 1.26 -8.67 -11.22
CA TYR A 14 1.73 -7.28 -11.25
C TYR A 14 2.64 -6.89 -10.08
N TYR A 15 2.67 -7.68 -9.01
CA TYR A 15 3.37 -7.29 -7.77
C TYR A 15 4.41 -8.33 -7.30
N SER A 16 4.71 -9.32 -8.15
CA SER A 16 5.78 -10.29 -7.97
C SER A 16 7.12 -9.79 -8.52
N GLY A 17 8.21 -10.38 -8.04
CA GLY A 17 9.59 -10.08 -8.46
C GLY A 17 10.44 -9.50 -7.33
N ASP A 18 11.67 -9.13 -7.67
CA ASP A 18 12.62 -8.50 -6.75
C ASP A 18 12.60 -6.99 -6.93
N LEU A 19 12.21 -6.29 -5.88
CA LEU A 19 12.00 -4.85 -5.92
C LEU A 19 13.05 -4.17 -5.05
N TYR A 20 13.85 -3.34 -5.70
CA TYR A 20 15.04 -2.73 -5.15
C TYR A 20 14.73 -1.27 -4.84
N GLY A 21 14.99 -0.83 -3.61
CA GLY A 21 14.68 0.54 -3.22
C GLY A 21 15.36 1.01 -1.96
N ILE A 22 15.23 2.31 -1.68
CA ILE A 22 15.66 2.93 -0.44
C ILE A 22 14.42 3.20 0.38
N TRP A 23 14.27 2.47 1.48
CA TRP A 23 13.15 2.62 2.39
C TRP A 23 13.48 3.74 3.36
N THR A 24 12.57 4.70 3.50
CA THR A 24 12.75 5.84 4.42
C THR A 24 11.61 5.88 5.42
N ARG A 25 11.97 5.88 6.70
CA ARG A 25 11.04 5.99 7.82
C ARG A 25 10.98 7.43 8.28
N TYR A 26 9.76 7.89 8.52
CA TYR A 26 9.48 9.24 8.97
C TYR A 26 8.74 9.22 10.31
N SER A 27 8.97 10.27 11.10
CA SER A 27 8.17 10.57 12.28
C SER A 27 6.76 10.98 11.89
N SER A 28 5.85 11.11 12.86
CA SER A 28 4.51 11.66 12.62
C SER A 28 4.54 13.12 12.15
N ALA A 29 5.62 13.86 12.45
CA ALA A 29 5.84 15.23 11.99
C ALA A 29 6.47 15.30 10.58
N GLY A 30 6.78 14.16 9.96
CA GLY A 30 7.38 14.09 8.63
C GLY A 30 8.91 14.23 8.61
N GLU A 31 9.57 14.18 9.76
CA GLU A 31 11.04 14.20 9.85
C GLU A 31 11.61 12.82 9.50
N VAL A 32 12.69 12.78 8.74
CA VAL A 32 13.41 11.53 8.43
C VAL A 32 14.02 10.98 9.72
N ILE A 33 13.63 9.76 10.08
CA ILE A 33 14.21 9.02 11.20
C ILE A 33 15.43 8.23 10.71
N GLU A 34 15.26 7.48 9.61
CA GLU A 34 16.32 6.66 9.04
C GLU A 34 15.97 6.25 7.60
N SER A 35 17.00 5.93 6.81
CA SER A 35 16.88 5.35 5.47
C SER A 35 17.78 4.12 5.33
N TRP A 36 17.32 3.10 4.63
CA TRP A 36 18.08 1.87 4.40
C TRP A 36 17.75 1.26 3.03
N ARG A 37 18.69 0.49 2.47
CA ARG A 37 18.45 -0.22 1.22
C ARG A 37 17.65 -1.49 1.51
N CYS A 38 16.74 -1.83 0.61
CA CYS A 38 15.98 -3.07 0.68
C CYS A 38 15.84 -3.70 -0.70
N ILE A 39 15.99 -5.04 -0.75
CA ILE A 39 15.49 -5.87 -1.84
C ILE A 39 14.28 -6.63 -1.30
N ARG A 40 13.09 -6.23 -1.72
CA ARG A 40 11.82 -6.87 -1.35
C ARG A 40 11.39 -7.80 -2.46
N SER A 41 11.48 -9.10 -2.19
CA SER A 41 11.19 -10.18 -3.12
C SER A 41 9.82 -10.78 -2.84
N PHE A 42 8.97 -10.84 -3.87
CA PHE A 42 7.73 -11.61 -3.87
C PHE A 42 7.86 -12.72 -4.93
N ARG A 43 7.98 -13.98 -4.49
CA ARG A 43 8.25 -15.12 -5.36
C ARG A 43 7.04 -16.06 -5.39
N PRO A 44 6.21 -16.02 -6.46
CA PRO A 44 5.12 -16.96 -6.63
C PRO A 44 5.66 -18.37 -6.90
N THR A 45 4.92 -19.40 -6.47
CA THR A 45 5.13 -20.77 -6.95
C THR A 45 4.78 -20.88 -8.44
N ALA A 46 5.21 -21.96 -9.10
CA ALA A 46 5.00 -22.15 -10.54
C ALA A 46 3.50 -22.14 -10.94
N ASP A 47 2.63 -22.64 -10.07
CA ASP A 47 1.17 -22.63 -10.19
C ASP A 47 0.50 -21.36 -9.62
N CYS A 48 1.31 -20.42 -9.11
CA CYS A 48 0.92 -19.30 -8.28
C CYS A 48 -0.07 -19.60 -7.14
N SER A 49 -0.08 -20.80 -6.56
CA SER A 49 -0.93 -21.09 -5.39
C SER A 49 -0.40 -20.44 -4.10
N LYS A 50 0.89 -20.06 -4.08
CA LYS A 50 1.55 -19.39 -2.95
C LYS A 50 2.49 -18.29 -3.43
N ILE A 51 2.69 -17.27 -2.60
CA ILE A 51 3.74 -16.25 -2.77
C ILE A 51 4.60 -16.24 -1.52
N HIS A 52 5.91 -16.45 -1.70
CA HIS A 52 6.91 -16.31 -0.64
C HIS A 52 7.44 -14.89 -0.66
N GLN A 53 7.44 -14.23 0.49
CA GLN A 53 8.06 -12.91 0.61
C GLN A 53 9.36 -13.00 1.40
N GLN A 54 10.37 -12.30 0.90
CA GLN A 54 11.64 -12.14 1.57
C GLN A 54 12.12 -10.70 1.39
N ASN A 55 12.55 -10.06 2.47
CA ASN A 55 13.13 -8.74 2.43
C ASN A 55 14.58 -8.81 2.90
N HIS A 56 15.50 -8.35 2.06
CA HIS A 56 16.91 -8.17 2.39
C HIS A 56 17.20 -6.71 2.66
N TYR A 57 17.53 -6.39 3.90
CA TYR A 57 17.86 -5.05 4.35
C TYR A 57 19.37 -4.84 4.40
N THR A 58 19.82 -3.66 4.01
CA THR A 58 21.18 -3.17 4.22
C THR A 58 21.10 -1.78 4.83
N TYR A 59 21.50 -1.68 6.09
CA TYR A 59 21.45 -0.44 6.88
C TYR A 59 22.70 0.41 6.63
N ALA A 60 22.69 1.67 7.09
CA ALA A 60 23.78 2.63 6.86
C ALA A 60 25.13 2.23 7.50
N ASN A 61 25.11 1.33 8.50
CA ASN A 61 26.30 0.76 9.13
C ASN A 61 26.74 -0.57 8.49
N ASP A 62 26.31 -0.83 7.25
CA ASP A 62 26.55 -2.06 6.48
C ASP A 62 26.01 -3.35 7.12
N LYS A 63 25.30 -3.26 8.26
CA LYS A 63 24.58 -4.41 8.80
C LYS A 63 23.55 -4.85 7.77
N THR A 64 23.51 -6.17 7.53
CA THR A 64 22.49 -6.79 6.71
C THR A 64 21.54 -7.64 7.56
N GLU A 65 20.29 -7.72 7.14
CA GLU A 65 19.28 -8.54 7.79
C GLU A 65 18.33 -9.10 6.72
N THR A 66 17.96 -10.37 6.82
CA THR A 66 16.94 -10.96 5.95
C THR A 66 15.73 -11.35 6.78
N LYS A 67 14.54 -10.90 6.37
CA LYS A 67 13.27 -11.33 6.97
C LYS A 67 12.42 -12.05 5.96
N ILE A 68 11.83 -13.16 6.39
CA ILE A 68 10.91 -13.96 5.60
C ILE A 68 9.50 -13.71 6.10
N PHE A 69 8.56 -13.49 5.18
CA PHE A 69 7.14 -13.29 5.47
C PHE A 69 6.31 -14.28 4.66
N GLY A 70 5.20 -14.74 5.24
CA GLY A 70 4.32 -15.74 4.62
C GLY A 70 4.80 -17.19 4.84
N PRO A 71 4.51 -18.13 3.91
CA PRO A 71 3.95 -17.90 2.58
C PRO A 71 2.50 -17.40 2.60
N TYR A 72 2.19 -16.46 1.72
CA TYR A 72 0.81 -16.10 1.42
C TYR A 72 0.20 -17.20 0.55
N LYS A 73 -1.02 -17.63 0.87
CA LYS A 73 -1.73 -18.71 0.16
C LYS A 73 -2.95 -18.13 -0.54
N GLN A 74 -3.27 -18.67 -1.71
CA GLN A 74 -4.47 -18.33 -2.46
C GLN A 74 -5.75 -18.77 -1.69
N PRO A 75 -6.81 -17.94 -1.63
CA PRO A 75 -6.83 -16.52 -1.95
C PRO A 75 -6.35 -15.68 -0.75
N ILE A 76 -5.64 -14.58 -1.01
CA ILE A 76 -5.42 -13.56 0.01
C ILE A 76 -6.64 -12.67 0.12
N THR A 77 -7.16 -12.50 1.34
CA THR A 77 -8.40 -11.77 1.57
C THR A 77 -8.19 -10.37 2.15
N THR A 78 -6.99 -10.04 2.61
CA THR A 78 -6.71 -8.75 3.27
C THR A 78 -6.07 -7.71 2.35
N GLY A 79 -5.61 -8.12 1.16
CA GLY A 79 -5.08 -7.23 0.14
C GLY A 79 -6.08 -7.00 -1.00
N LEU A 80 -6.19 -5.76 -1.46
CA LEU A 80 -7.01 -5.34 -2.59
C LEU A 80 -6.09 -4.85 -3.70
N PHE A 81 -6.07 -5.54 -4.83
CA PHE A 81 -5.14 -5.30 -5.93
C PHE A 81 -5.89 -4.80 -7.18
N LEU A 82 -5.48 -3.64 -7.67
CA LEU A 82 -5.77 -3.13 -9.01
C LEU A 82 -4.53 -3.35 -9.91
N ASP A 83 -4.60 -2.95 -11.18
CA ASP A 83 -3.48 -3.13 -12.12
C ASP A 83 -2.31 -2.19 -11.85
N ASN A 84 -2.61 -1.02 -11.27
CA ASN A 84 -1.68 0.09 -11.03
C ASN A 84 -1.54 0.47 -9.55
N GLY A 85 -2.20 -0.23 -8.64
CA GLY A 85 -2.02 -0.04 -7.21
C GLY A 85 -2.63 -1.13 -6.36
N PHE A 86 -2.25 -1.14 -5.09
CA PHE A 86 -2.90 -2.00 -4.10
C PHE A 86 -3.07 -1.28 -2.78
N SER A 87 -4.00 -1.79 -1.98
CA SER A 87 -4.10 -1.51 -0.56
C SER A 87 -4.02 -2.82 0.23
N TRP A 88 -3.24 -2.83 1.30
CA TRP A 88 -3.12 -3.98 2.18
C TRP A 88 -2.91 -3.49 3.60
N GLY A 89 -3.68 -3.99 4.57
CA GLY A 89 -3.39 -3.69 5.96
C GLY A 89 -4.32 -4.41 6.92
N SER A 90 -4.44 -3.83 8.10
CA SER A 90 -5.47 -4.19 9.07
C SER A 90 -6.86 -3.97 8.48
N THR A 91 -7.72 -4.98 8.55
CA THR A 91 -9.11 -4.90 8.07
C THR A 91 -10.09 -4.39 9.11
N ASN A 92 -9.66 -4.30 10.37
CA ASN A 92 -10.47 -3.85 11.50
C ASN A 92 -9.69 -2.84 12.33
N VAL A 93 -10.39 -1.82 12.82
CA VAL A 93 -9.90 -0.88 13.83
C VAL A 93 -10.48 -1.31 15.17
N LYS A 94 -9.62 -1.57 16.16
CA LYS A 94 -10.03 -1.97 17.51
C LYS A 94 -9.32 -1.09 18.53
N SER A 95 -10.06 -0.63 19.54
CA SER A 95 -9.49 0.12 20.65
C SER A 95 -8.38 -0.69 21.33
N GLY A 96 -7.27 -0.05 21.69
CA GLY A 96 -6.14 -0.71 22.34
C GLY A 96 -5.35 -1.64 21.40
N SER A 97 -5.54 -1.57 20.08
CA SER A 97 -4.81 -2.37 19.10
C SER A 97 -4.10 -1.48 18.10
N THR A 98 -2.92 -1.92 17.64
CA THR A 98 -2.23 -1.24 16.54
C THR A 98 -2.98 -1.39 15.22
N PHE A 99 -2.90 -0.37 14.37
CA PHE A 99 -3.46 -0.38 13.02
C PHE A 99 -2.38 -0.02 12.01
N PHE A 100 -2.39 -0.66 10.84
CA PHE A 100 -1.55 -0.23 9.73
C PHE A 100 -2.27 -0.38 8.40
N SER A 101 -1.86 0.45 7.45
CA SER A 101 -2.31 0.36 6.07
C SER A 101 -1.16 0.71 5.14
N ASP A 102 -1.00 -0.12 4.12
CA ASP A 102 -0.09 0.04 3.01
C ASP A 102 -0.90 0.50 1.81
N ILE A 103 -0.42 1.53 1.13
CA ILE A 103 -0.92 1.95 -0.18
C ILE A 103 0.25 1.90 -1.15
N CYS A 104 0.06 1.25 -2.29
CA CYS A 104 1.05 1.20 -3.35
C CYS A 104 0.50 1.80 -4.63
N LEU A 105 1.32 2.65 -5.26
CA LEU A 105 1.13 3.13 -6.62
C LEU A 105 2.22 2.51 -7.49
N ARG A 106 1.84 2.01 -8.66
CA ARG A 106 2.73 1.34 -9.60
C ARG A 106 2.60 1.99 -10.98
N TYR A 107 3.74 2.20 -11.62
CA TYR A 107 3.86 2.57 -13.02
C TYR A 107 4.97 1.74 -13.66
N GLU A 108 4.62 0.90 -14.63
CA GLU A 108 5.55 -0.03 -15.29
C GLU A 108 6.36 -0.88 -14.27
N ASN A 109 7.68 -0.68 -14.21
CA ASN A 109 8.62 -1.37 -13.32
C ASN A 109 8.90 -0.60 -12.02
N SER A 110 8.36 0.62 -11.89
CA SER A 110 8.47 1.46 -10.71
C SER A 110 7.24 1.33 -9.83
N ARG A 111 7.46 1.39 -8.52
CA ARG A 111 6.37 1.57 -7.56
C ARG A 111 6.80 2.41 -6.38
N ALA A 112 5.84 3.09 -5.78
CA ALA A 112 5.99 3.75 -4.50
C ALA A 112 4.94 3.17 -3.56
N THR A 113 5.39 2.56 -2.46
CA THR A 113 4.51 2.12 -1.39
C THR A 113 4.70 3.01 -0.17
N ALA A 114 3.61 3.39 0.49
CA ALA A 114 3.64 4.05 1.79
C ALA A 114 2.90 3.19 2.80
N ILE A 115 3.50 2.98 3.97
CA ILE A 115 2.86 2.34 5.12
C ILE A 115 2.66 3.38 6.20
N ALA A 116 1.42 3.58 6.64
CA ALA A 116 1.13 4.29 7.88
C ALA A 116 0.93 3.28 9.01
N LYS A 117 1.57 3.52 10.17
CA LYS A 117 1.39 2.70 11.38
C LYS A 117 0.91 3.55 12.53
N TYR A 118 -0.17 3.11 13.16
CA TYR A 118 -0.81 3.74 14.29
C TYR A 118 -0.61 2.86 15.54
N ASP A 119 -0.41 3.50 16.68
CA ASP A 119 -0.32 2.79 17.96
C ASP A 119 -1.70 2.49 18.56
N GLU A 120 -1.70 1.91 19.75
CA GLU A 120 -2.90 1.47 20.47
C GLU A 120 -3.81 2.63 20.91
N SER A 121 -3.29 3.87 20.93
CA SER A 121 -4.08 5.08 21.17
C SER A 121 -4.75 5.61 19.89
N GLY A 122 -4.46 5.00 18.74
CA GLY A 122 -4.89 5.50 17.43
C GLY A 122 -4.02 6.65 16.90
N SER A 123 -2.91 6.97 17.55
CA SER A 123 -1.99 8.02 17.10
C SER A 123 -1.08 7.50 16.00
N LEU A 124 -0.83 8.32 14.97
CA LEU A 124 0.17 7.99 13.94
C LEU A 124 1.54 7.89 14.61
N LYS A 125 2.10 6.69 14.64
CA LYS A 125 3.40 6.43 15.26
C LYS A 125 4.54 6.76 14.31
N ARG A 126 4.38 6.39 13.04
CA ARG A 126 5.35 6.59 11.95
C ARG A 126 4.70 6.25 10.62
N PHE A 127 5.32 6.74 9.55
CA PHE A 127 5.09 6.19 8.22
C PHE A 127 6.42 5.78 7.58
N THR A 128 6.37 4.91 6.58
CA THR A 128 7.56 4.48 5.84
C THR A 128 7.23 4.42 4.36
N VAL A 129 8.10 5.00 3.54
CA VAL A 129 7.92 5.08 2.09
C VAL A 129 9.01 4.25 1.40
N PHE A 130 8.60 3.47 0.41
CA PHE A 130 9.43 2.58 -0.39
C PHE A 130 9.28 2.93 -1.88
N PRO A 131 10.04 3.89 -2.40
CA PRO A 131 10.27 3.97 -3.83
C PRO A 131 11.14 2.77 -4.24
N GLU A 132 10.61 1.93 -5.13
CA GLU A 132 11.25 0.69 -5.57
C GLU A 132 11.16 0.54 -7.09
N HIS A 133 12.17 -0.13 -7.65
CA HIS A 133 12.20 -0.53 -9.06
C HIS A 133 12.43 -2.03 -9.19
N LEU A 134 11.80 -2.65 -10.19
CA LEU A 134 11.93 -4.07 -10.47
C LEU A 134 13.34 -4.40 -11.01
N GLY A 135 14.04 -5.31 -10.35
CA GLY A 135 15.28 -5.91 -10.84
C GLY A 135 16.58 -5.16 -10.56
N HIS A 136 16.56 -3.87 -10.19
CA HIS A 136 17.77 -3.12 -9.84
C HIS A 136 17.48 -1.82 -9.09
N PHE A 137 18.49 -1.30 -8.37
CA PHE A 137 18.41 0.02 -7.74
C PHE A 137 18.44 1.13 -8.80
N VAL A 138 17.54 2.10 -8.66
CA VAL A 138 17.53 3.33 -9.47
C VAL A 138 17.71 4.55 -8.57
N ASN A 139 18.31 5.60 -9.11
CA ASN A 139 18.30 6.90 -8.45
C ASN A 139 16.89 7.48 -8.52
N VAL A 140 16.28 7.71 -7.37
CA VAL A 140 14.98 8.39 -7.30
C VAL A 140 15.23 9.88 -7.55
N PRO A 141 14.55 10.51 -8.53
CA PRO A 141 14.69 11.94 -8.77
C PRO A 141 14.31 12.75 -7.53
N ALA A 142 14.89 13.93 -7.37
CA ALA A 142 14.44 14.88 -6.35
C ALA A 142 12.96 15.22 -6.61
N ILE A 143 12.12 15.07 -5.59
CA ILE A 143 10.69 15.37 -5.67
C ILE A 143 10.55 16.90 -5.65
N PRO A 144 9.81 17.52 -6.59
CA PRO A 144 9.51 18.94 -6.52
C PRO A 144 8.72 19.24 -5.23
N PRO A 145 8.89 20.43 -4.63
CA PRO A 145 8.22 20.74 -3.38
C PRO A 145 6.69 20.69 -3.53
N THR A 146 6.02 20.22 -2.47
CA THR A 146 4.59 19.83 -2.42
C THR A 146 3.59 20.92 -2.82
N HIS A 147 4.00 22.19 -2.88
CA HIS A 147 3.16 23.34 -3.23
C HIS A 147 2.88 23.49 -4.74
N GLN A 148 3.31 22.55 -5.58
CA GLN A 148 3.11 22.58 -7.04
C GLN A 148 1.99 21.66 -7.55
N ILE A 149 1.19 21.06 -6.66
CA ILE A 149 0.03 20.28 -7.09
C ILE A 149 -1.09 21.27 -7.46
N SER A 150 -1.27 21.51 -8.76
CA SER A 150 -2.39 22.30 -9.32
C SER A 150 -3.74 21.79 -8.81
N SER A 151 -4.76 22.64 -8.72
CA SER A 151 -6.13 22.24 -8.35
C SER A 151 -6.89 21.51 -9.47
N ASP A 152 -6.37 21.54 -10.70
CA ASP A 152 -7.18 21.23 -11.89
C ASP A 152 -6.94 19.80 -12.43
N TRP A 153 -6.48 18.88 -11.59
CA TRP A 153 -6.25 17.50 -12.02
C TRP A 153 -7.56 16.83 -12.39
N GLN A 154 -7.57 16.23 -13.57
CA GLN A 154 -8.65 15.38 -14.06
C GLN A 154 -8.10 14.01 -14.39
N GLY A 155 -8.92 12.99 -14.20
CA GLY A 155 -8.53 11.61 -14.50
C GLY A 155 -9.70 10.67 -14.36
N THR A 156 -9.37 9.40 -14.13
CA THR A 156 -10.36 8.36 -13.90
C THR A 156 -10.20 7.77 -12.51
N LEU A 157 -11.33 7.55 -11.84
CA LEU A 157 -11.42 6.87 -10.56
C LEU A 157 -11.93 5.46 -10.80
N GLN A 158 -11.22 4.48 -10.26
CA GLN A 158 -11.68 3.10 -10.17
C GLN A 158 -11.67 2.66 -8.70
N THR A 159 -12.71 1.95 -8.27
CA THR A 159 -12.86 1.52 -6.88
C THR A 159 -12.86 -0.01 -6.82
N ILE A 160 -12.19 -0.56 -5.80
CA ILE A 160 -12.31 -1.96 -5.39
C ILE A 160 -12.89 -2.02 -3.98
N THR A 161 -13.91 -2.84 -3.78
CA THR A 161 -14.58 -3.04 -2.48
C THR A 161 -14.02 -4.25 -1.72
N PRO A 162 -14.32 -4.40 -0.41
CA PRO A 162 -13.85 -5.56 0.38
C PRO A 162 -14.31 -6.93 -0.13
N ASP A 163 -15.39 -6.99 -0.94
CA ASP A 163 -15.84 -8.20 -1.65
C ASP A 163 -15.20 -8.34 -3.06
N TRP A 164 -14.09 -7.63 -3.30
CA TRP A 164 -13.27 -7.64 -4.52
C TRP A 164 -14.04 -7.23 -5.77
N GLN A 165 -15.14 -6.49 -5.63
CA GLN A 165 -15.83 -5.92 -6.78
C GLN A 165 -15.08 -4.68 -7.26
N ILE A 166 -14.68 -4.70 -8.52
CA ILE A 166 -14.05 -3.56 -9.18
C ILE A 166 -15.12 -2.82 -9.98
N SER A 167 -15.25 -1.51 -9.76
CA SER A 167 -16.15 -0.67 -10.54
C SER A 167 -15.55 -0.37 -11.93
N PRO A 168 -16.39 -0.07 -12.95
CA PRO A 168 -15.91 0.61 -14.13
C PRO A 168 -15.22 1.95 -13.76
N PRO A 169 -14.19 2.38 -14.50
CA PRO A 169 -13.60 3.69 -14.31
C PRO A 169 -14.63 4.81 -14.58
N VAL A 170 -14.65 5.82 -13.74
CA VAL A 170 -15.48 7.03 -13.92
C VAL A 170 -14.59 8.27 -13.99
N VAL A 171 -14.94 9.25 -14.82
CA VAL A 171 -14.22 10.52 -14.88
C VAL A 171 -14.37 11.24 -13.54
N SER A 172 -13.28 11.77 -13.00
CA SER A 172 -13.26 12.52 -11.75
C SER A 172 -12.26 13.66 -11.85
N SER A 173 -12.54 14.76 -11.15
CA SER A 173 -11.54 15.77 -10.80
C SER A 173 -10.99 15.49 -9.41
N TRP A 174 -9.73 15.87 -9.20
CA TRP A 174 -9.17 15.93 -7.86
C TRP A 174 -9.77 17.12 -7.11
N GLN A 175 -9.93 16.98 -5.80
CA GLN A 175 -10.33 18.06 -4.91
C GLN A 175 -9.41 18.03 -3.67
N PRO A 176 -8.82 19.18 -3.28
CA PRO A 176 -8.11 19.28 -2.01
C PRO A 176 -9.00 18.84 -0.84
N LEU A 177 -8.39 18.18 0.14
CA LEU A 177 -9.12 17.76 1.34
C LEU A 177 -9.69 18.96 2.12
N ASP A 178 -9.01 20.10 2.08
CA ASP A 178 -9.46 21.33 2.75
C ASP A 178 -10.74 21.91 2.11
N ASP A 179 -10.93 21.71 0.80
CA ASP A 179 -12.11 22.16 0.06
C ASP A 179 -13.34 21.28 0.34
N LEU A 180 -13.14 20.05 0.82
CA LEU A 180 -14.22 19.11 1.16
C LEU A 180 -15.00 19.48 2.43
N ARG A 181 -14.57 20.49 3.20
CA ARG A 181 -15.20 20.87 4.48
C ARG A 181 -16.57 21.57 4.33
N GLY A 182 -17.00 21.92 3.11
CA GLY A 182 -18.28 22.60 2.84
C GLY A 182 -19.34 21.79 2.07
N SER A 183 -18.96 20.71 1.40
CA SER A 183 -19.88 19.77 0.75
C SER A 183 -20.23 18.65 1.73
N GLN A 184 -21.51 18.24 1.82
CA GLN A 184 -21.93 17.07 2.60
C GLN A 184 -20.91 15.95 2.39
N SER A 185 -20.23 15.55 3.46
CA SER A 185 -19.21 14.51 3.41
C SER A 185 -19.76 13.34 2.59
N PRO A 186 -19.01 12.79 1.62
CA PRO A 186 -19.38 11.50 1.06
C PRO A 186 -19.58 10.59 2.27
N LYS A 187 -20.79 10.06 2.43
CA LYS A 187 -21.09 9.15 3.54
C LYS A 187 -19.99 8.10 3.52
N ALA A 188 -19.09 8.15 4.51
CA ALA A 188 -18.14 7.07 4.73
C ALA A 188 -18.99 5.79 4.71
N PRO A 189 -18.58 4.73 3.98
CA PRO A 189 -19.30 3.48 4.03
C PRO A 189 -19.48 3.14 5.50
N ARG A 190 -20.76 3.05 5.92
CA ARG A 190 -21.11 2.70 7.30
C ARG A 190 -20.38 1.41 7.61
N ILE A 191 -19.38 1.48 8.47
CA ILE A 191 -18.78 0.30 9.06
C ILE A 191 -19.89 -0.25 9.93
N TYR A 192 -20.58 -1.29 9.43
CA TYR A 192 -21.50 -2.06 10.23
C TYR A 192 -20.66 -2.74 11.31
N THR A 193 -20.68 -2.18 12.51
CA THR A 193 -20.40 -2.95 13.71
C THR A 193 -21.55 -3.92 13.83
N GLY A 194 -21.33 -5.16 13.40
CA GLY A 194 -22.23 -6.26 13.74
C GLY A 194 -22.16 -6.44 15.25
N ASP A 195 -23.17 -5.93 15.95
CA ASP A 195 -23.56 -6.45 17.25
C ASP A 195 -24.07 -7.87 17.00
N GLU A 196 -23.28 -8.87 17.35
CA GLU A 196 -23.83 -10.20 17.63
C GLU A 196 -24.31 -10.17 19.09
N GLY A 197 -25.63 -10.03 19.22
CA GLY A 197 -26.33 -10.29 20.45
C GLY A 197 -26.39 -11.79 20.75
N GLN A 198 -26.27 -12.06 22.04
CA GLN A 198 -26.67 -13.26 22.81
C GLN A 198 -25.93 -14.58 22.52
#